data_AF-T1AMI0-F1
#
_entry.id   AF-T1AMI0-F1
#
_cell.length_a   1.000
_cell.length_b   1.000
_cell.length_c   1.000
_cell.angle_alpha   90.00
_cell.angle_beta   90.00
_cell.angle_gamma   90.00
#
_symmetry.space_group_name_H-M   'P 1'
#
loop_
_entity.id
_entity.type
_entity.pdbx_description
1 polymer ?
#
loop_
_entity_poly.entity_id
_entity_poly.type
_entity_poly.pdbx_seq_one_letter_code
_entity_poly.pdbx_strand_id
1 'polypeptide(L)'
;SEEERHGITASYLARSDTVKAVLADPGPWFWETDFLDDPRRPGAVLDLTTVPRRAQRIRTHRPEVADRLWIPFADSIETVYGVRPSAHEATIP
;
A
#
# COMPACT_ATOMS: atom_id res chain seq x y z
N SER A 1 14.68 -6.13 -9.06
CA SER A 1 13.86 -7.24 -9.60
C SER A 1 13.54 -8.20 -8.46
N GLU A 2 12.62 -9.13 -8.68
CA GLU A 2 12.30 -10.19 -7.70
C GLU A 2 13.54 -11.04 -7.35
N GLU A 3 14.41 -11.28 -8.34
CA GLU A 3 15.70 -11.96 -8.19
C GLU A 3 16.66 -11.26 -7.21
N GLU A 4 16.68 -9.92 -7.21
CA GLU A 4 17.49 -9.12 -6.28
C GLU A 4 16.91 -9.13 -4.85
N ARG A 5 15.61 -9.43 -4.71
CA ARG A 5 14.90 -9.40 -3.42
C ARG A 5 15.02 -10.71 -2.64
N HIS A 6 15.53 -11.80 -3.24
CA HIS A 6 15.75 -13.09 -2.58
C HIS A 6 14.56 -13.60 -1.74
N GLY A 7 13.34 -13.39 -2.21
CA GLY A 7 12.11 -13.79 -1.50
C GLY A 7 11.64 -12.82 -0.40
N ILE A 8 12.29 -11.67 -0.23
CA ILE A 8 11.87 -10.62 0.70
C ILE A 8 10.90 -9.66 -0.01
N THR A 9 9.71 -9.46 0.57
CA THR A 9 8.76 -8.46 0.07
C THR A 9 8.93 -7.16 0.85
N ALA A 10 9.10 -6.05 0.12
CA ALA A 10 9.22 -4.73 0.73
C ALA A 10 7.85 -4.25 1.24
N SER A 11 7.83 -3.58 2.39
CA SER A 11 6.67 -2.79 2.84
C SER A 11 7.12 -1.34 3.00
N TYR A 12 6.41 -0.43 2.35
CA TYR A 12 6.75 0.99 2.36
C TYR A 12 5.81 1.75 3.27
N LEU A 13 6.35 2.69 4.06
CA LEU A 13 5.51 3.64 4.76
C LEU A 13 4.72 4.50 3.78
N ALA A 14 3.44 4.70 4.07
CA ALA A 14 2.52 5.56 3.34
C ALA A 14 2.76 7.04 3.64
N ARG A 15 4.01 7.49 3.48
CA ARG A 15 4.40 8.90 3.51
C ARG A 15 4.27 9.49 2.10
N SER A 16 4.34 10.82 1.97
CA SER A 16 4.13 11.50 0.69
C SER A 16 5.36 11.48 -0.20
N ASP A 17 6.53 11.50 0.43
CA ASP A 17 7.86 11.40 -0.19
C ASP A 17 8.13 10.01 -0.80
N THR A 18 7.54 8.95 -0.24
CA THR A 18 7.72 7.57 -0.73
C THR A 18 6.88 7.27 -1.97
N VAL A 19 5.77 7.99 -2.23
CA VAL A 19 4.80 7.67 -3.30
C VAL A 19 5.46 7.48 -4.66
N LYS A 20 6.40 8.36 -5.03
CA LYS A 20 7.05 8.29 -6.34
C LYS A 20 7.88 7.01 -6.50
N ALA A 21 8.63 6.64 -5.47
CA ALA A 21 9.46 5.44 -5.47
C ALA A 21 8.59 4.17 -5.50
N VAL A 22 7.54 4.15 -4.67
CA VAL A 22 6.60 3.05 -4.57
C VAL A 22 5.89 2.76 -5.89
N LEU A 23 5.40 3.80 -6.58
CA LEU A 23 4.71 3.62 -7.86
C LEU A 23 5.64 3.19 -9.01
N ALA A 24 6.96 3.34 -8.86
CA ALA A 24 7.96 2.87 -9.81
C ALA A 24 8.37 1.40 -9.58
N ASP A 25 8.10 0.86 -8.39
CA ASP A 25 8.42 -0.52 -8.02
C ASP A 25 7.46 -1.50 -8.74
N PRO A 26 7.96 -2.45 -9.54
CA PRO A 26 7.12 -3.42 -10.23
C PRO A 26 6.43 -4.44 -9.32
N GLY A 27 6.83 -4.57 -8.04
CA GLY A 27 6.24 -5.54 -7.13
C GLY A 27 7.08 -6.82 -6.94
N PRO A 28 6.68 -7.68 -5.98
CA PRO A 28 5.63 -7.44 -4.97
C PRO A 28 6.09 -6.43 -3.91
N TRP A 29 5.15 -5.63 -3.40
CA TRP A 29 5.38 -4.67 -2.31
C TRP A 29 4.09 -4.30 -1.58
N PHE A 30 4.19 -3.94 -0.31
CA PHE A 30 3.10 -3.46 0.52
C PHE A 30 3.20 -1.97 0.84
N TRP A 31 2.08 -1.42 1.31
CA TRP A 31 1.98 -0.04 1.76
C TRP A 31 1.34 0.02 3.13
N GLU A 32 2.03 0.64 4.10
CA GLU A 32 1.65 0.56 5.51
C GLU A 32 1.66 1.90 6.21
N THR A 33 0.93 2.00 7.32
CA THR A 33 0.93 3.18 8.19
C THR A 33 1.92 3.07 9.34
N ASP A 34 2.46 1.87 9.58
CA ASP A 34 3.26 1.51 10.77
C ASP A 34 2.54 1.92 12.07
N PHE A 35 1.23 1.64 12.14
CA PHE A 35 0.43 1.95 13.30
C PHE A 35 0.81 1.01 14.46
N LEU A 36 1.36 1.61 15.51
CA LEU A 36 1.66 0.98 16.79
C LEU A 36 0.77 1.63 17.85
N ASP A 37 -0.05 0.84 18.53
CA ASP A 37 -0.93 1.29 19.62
C ASP A 37 -0.12 1.50 20.92
N ASP A 38 0.90 2.36 20.87
CA ASP A 38 1.69 2.77 22.03
C ASP A 38 1.24 4.16 22.51
N PRO A 39 0.54 4.25 23.65
CA PRO A 39 0.04 5.52 24.19
C PRO A 39 1.16 6.51 24.55
N ARG A 40 2.42 6.06 24.61
CA ARG A 40 3.59 6.91 24.86
C ARG A 40 4.12 7.60 23.59
N ARG A 41 3.57 7.29 22.42
CA ARG A 41 4.01 7.83 21.12
C ARG A 41 2.87 8.50 20.32
N PRO A 42 2.13 9.46 20.90
CA PRO A 42 1.04 10.14 20.19
C PRO A 42 1.58 10.88 18.96
N GLY A 43 1.00 10.59 17.78
CA GLY A 43 1.38 11.21 16.50
C GLY A 43 2.66 10.68 15.85
N ALA A 44 3.31 9.67 16.43
CA ALA A 44 4.51 9.07 15.84
C ALA A 44 4.21 8.12 14.66
N VAL A 45 2.93 7.78 14.48
CA VAL A 45 2.45 6.79 13.52
C VAL A 45 1.46 7.43 12.55
N LEU A 46 1.39 6.90 11.33
CA LEU A 46 0.44 7.40 10.34
C LEU A 46 -0.97 6.95 10.74
N ASP A 47 -1.95 7.84 10.55
CA ASP A 47 -3.37 7.53 10.78
C ASP A 47 -3.81 6.34 9.90
N LEU A 48 -4.72 5.49 10.38
CA LEU A 48 -5.20 4.32 9.62
C LEU A 48 -5.83 4.69 8.26
N THR A 49 -6.38 5.90 8.14
CA THR A 49 -6.95 6.43 6.89
C THR A 49 -5.89 6.86 5.87
N THR A 50 -4.62 6.86 6.24
CA THR A 50 -3.51 7.40 5.44
C THR A 50 -3.35 6.68 4.10
N VAL A 51 -3.38 5.34 4.10
CA VAL A 51 -3.28 4.53 2.87
C VAL A 51 -4.50 4.76 1.96
N PRO A 52 -5.75 4.61 2.43
CA PRO A 52 -6.94 4.92 1.63
C PRO A 52 -6.95 6.34 1.05
N ARG A 53 -6.63 7.36 1.85
CA ARG A 53 -6.61 8.76 1.40
C ARG A 53 -5.59 8.99 0.29
N ARG A 54 -4.41 8.37 0.37
CA ARG A 54 -3.39 8.50 -0.68
C ARG A 54 -3.78 7.74 -1.95
N ALA A 55 -4.31 6.53 -1.82
CA ALA A 55 -4.83 5.76 -2.95
C ALA A 55 -5.92 6.57 -3.70
N GLN A 56 -6.85 7.17 -2.95
CA GLN A 56 -7.87 8.05 -3.53
C GLN A 56 -7.26 9.26 -4.24
N ARG A 57 -6.28 9.91 -3.63
CA ARG A 57 -5.59 11.07 -4.23
C ARG A 57 -4.85 10.69 -5.51
N ILE A 58 -4.19 9.53 -5.55
CA ILE A 58 -3.54 9.00 -6.77
C ILE A 58 -4.61 8.74 -7.84
N ARG A 59 -5.69 8.03 -7.50
CA ARG A 59 -6.80 7.77 -8.44
C ARG A 59 -7.40 9.05 -9.03
N THR A 60 -7.58 10.10 -8.21
CA THR A 60 -8.19 11.36 -8.63
C THR A 60 -7.24 12.25 -9.43
N HIS A 61 -5.96 12.34 -9.05
CA HIS A 61 -5.04 13.34 -9.63
C HIS A 61 -3.97 12.75 -10.56
N ARG A 62 -3.76 11.43 -10.52
CA ARG A 62 -2.73 10.71 -11.27
C ARG A 62 -3.32 9.41 -11.87
N PRO A 63 -4.44 9.48 -12.61
CA PRO A 63 -5.14 8.30 -13.13
C PRO A 63 -4.24 7.43 -14.03
N GLU A 64 -3.25 8.02 -14.69
CA GLU A 64 -2.32 7.32 -15.58
C GLU A 64 -1.40 6.31 -14.87
N VAL A 65 -1.30 6.37 -13.53
CA VAL A 65 -0.56 5.41 -12.72
C VAL A 65 -1.44 4.71 -11.67
N ALA A 66 -2.76 4.94 -11.68
CA ALA A 66 -3.67 4.43 -10.66
C ALA A 66 -3.74 2.90 -10.63
N ASP A 67 -3.59 2.24 -11.77
CA ASP A 67 -3.58 0.78 -11.88
C ASP A 67 -2.44 0.13 -11.08
N ARG A 68 -1.34 0.87 -10.81
CA ARG A 68 -0.25 0.38 -9.94
C ARG A 68 -0.69 0.15 -8.50
N LEU A 69 -1.79 0.75 -8.06
CA LEU A 69 -2.37 0.50 -6.74
C LEU A 69 -2.89 -0.94 -6.60
N TRP A 70 -3.09 -1.67 -7.70
CA TRP A 70 -3.46 -3.07 -7.66
C TRP A 70 -2.36 -3.96 -7.06
N ILE A 71 -1.08 -3.56 -7.19
CA ILE A 71 0.07 -4.31 -6.67
C ILE A 71 -0.02 -4.52 -5.16
N PRO A 72 -0.13 -3.48 -4.30
CA PRO A 72 -0.21 -3.68 -2.85
C PRO A 72 -1.55 -4.21 -2.36
N PHE A 73 -2.64 -3.99 -3.11
CA PHE A 73 -4.00 -4.32 -2.65
C PHE A 73 -4.50 -5.69 -3.11
N ALA A 74 -3.87 -6.30 -4.11
CA ALA A 74 -4.28 -7.60 -4.62
C ALA A 74 -3.09 -8.49 -4.97
N ASP A 75 -2.24 -8.07 -5.91
CA ASP A 75 -1.19 -8.96 -6.44
C ASP A 75 -0.21 -9.39 -5.35
N SER A 76 0.25 -8.46 -4.51
CA SER A 76 1.16 -8.77 -3.40
C SER A 76 0.51 -9.64 -2.33
N ILE A 77 -0.81 -9.53 -2.13
CA ILE A 77 -1.53 -10.39 -1.18
C ILE A 77 -1.59 -11.82 -1.72
N GLU A 78 -1.90 -11.98 -3.00
CA GLU A 78 -1.93 -13.28 -3.67
C GLU A 78 -0.53 -13.92 -3.70
N THR A 79 0.50 -13.15 -4.05
CA THR A 79 1.89 -13.63 -4.08
C THR A 79 2.42 -14.03 -2.70
N VAL A 80 2.20 -13.21 -1.66
CA VAL A 80 2.81 -13.42 -0.35
C VAL A 80 2.00 -14.38 0.52
N TYR A 81 0.66 -14.29 0.47
CA TYR A 81 -0.22 -15.05 1.36
C TYR A 81 -0.96 -16.18 0.64
N GLY A 82 -0.90 -16.27 -0.68
CA GLY A 82 -1.60 -17.31 -1.46
C GLY A 82 -3.11 -17.12 -1.52
N VAL A 83 -3.62 -15.93 -1.19
CA VAL A 83 -5.05 -15.61 -1.16
C VAL A 83 -5.32 -14.41 -2.04
N ARG A 84 -6.28 -14.54 -2.96
CA ARG A 84 -6.70 -13.43 -3.83
C ARG A 84 -7.88 -12.66 -3.20
N PRO A 85 -7.72 -11.35 -2.91
CA PRO A 85 -8.84 -10.54 -2.44
C PRO A 85 -9.91 -10.43 -3.52
N SER A 86 -11.17 -10.65 -3.13
CA SER A 86 -12.32 -10.29 -3.95
C SER A 86 -12.70 -8.83 -3.67
N ALA A 87 -13.00 -8.08 -4.73
CA ALA A 87 -13.70 -6.82 -4.56
C ALA A 87 -15.11 -7.13 -4.06
N HIS A 88 -15.43 -6.73 -2.84
CA HIS A 88 -16.81 -6.58 -2.41
C HIS A 88 -17.22 -5.13 -2.60
N GLU A 89 -18.38 -4.88 -3.21
CA GLU A 89 -19.00 -3.56 -3.13
C GLU A 89 -19.18 -3.23 -1.66
N ALA A 90 -18.37 -2.31 -1.15
CA ALA A 90 -18.58 -1.75 0.16
C ALA A 90 -19.92 -1.02 0.14
N THR A 91 -20.94 -1.60 0.76
CA THR A 91 -22.13 -0.85 1.15
C THR A 91 -21.69 0.06 2.29
N ILE A 92 -21.22 1.25 1.94
CA ILE A 92 -20.91 2.29 2.93
C ILE A 92 -22.27 2.83 3.41
N PRO A 93 -22.64 2.67 4.69
CA PRO A 93 -23.87 3.26 5.23
C PRO A 93 -23.85 4.80 5.20
#